data_AF-A0A522G7X0-F1
#
_entry.id   AF-A0A522G7X0-F1
#
_cell.length_a   1.000
_cell.length_b   1.000
_cell.length_c   1.000
_cell.angle_alpha   90.00
_cell.angle_beta   90.00
_cell.angle_gamma   90.00
#
_symmetry.space_group_name_H-M   'P 1'
#
loop_
_entity.id
_entity.type
_entity.pdbx_description
1 polymer ?
#
loop_
_entity_poly.entity_id
_entity_poly.type
_entity_poly.pdbx_seq_one_letter_code
_entity_poly.pdbx_strand_id
1 'polypeptide(L)'
;MKKLLLFSALLLMEISCSKENFDKKEDQTSKGVAELKSAIKTPNLDSIARMNAGAFLESILTAREIDSLSKMRTTESSKSSASIASEGPEYTDWSGLIHLKYWYETTAEGHTPSLSVSVGADYVLVGGGAYTSNINCFITKSMPDAMLTAWIAKSKDHITSILHTLTVFAIGMKIDGVTPDYLRSKMQRFFAVSDKINHPTAAYTVPGNYLLVGGGAWDYYEDDGGYGNMLVSSHPSSSTWYVEGKDHRRADPSKIYAYAIGIENISFPNVGYIQVGYTAEYASTNGGVCFAEASMPTGWALTCCGGWVHYNTYGRMITIMNPNSNALSVFLVSSDHTYQDSGWQYAFALRVQKAQ
;
A
#
# COMPACT_ATOMS: atom_id res chain seq x y z
N MET A 1 -21.11 35.06 3.17
CA MET A 1 -21.68 36.07 2.23
C MET A 1 -21.14 37.48 2.43
N LYS A 2 -21.20 38.11 3.62
CA LYS A 2 -20.68 39.49 3.82
C LYS A 2 -19.18 39.69 3.52
N LYS A 3 -18.33 38.67 3.72
CA LYS A 3 -16.89 38.71 3.36
C LYS A 3 -16.62 38.66 1.85
N LEU A 4 -17.53 38.08 1.06
CA LEU A 4 -17.38 37.97 -0.39
C LEU A 4 -17.74 39.28 -1.10
N LEU A 5 -18.76 39.99 -0.59
CA LEU A 5 -19.12 41.35 -1.04
C LEU A 5 -18.05 42.39 -0.71
N LEU A 6 -17.34 42.24 0.42
CA LEU A 6 -16.23 43.13 0.79
C LEU A 6 -15.03 42.96 -0.16
N PHE A 7 -14.80 41.75 -0.68
CA PHE A 7 -13.73 41.43 -1.63
C PHE A 7 -14.03 41.97 -3.03
N SER A 8 -15.29 41.88 -3.49
CA SER A 8 -15.72 42.45 -4.78
C SER A 8 -15.67 43.99 -4.79
N ALA A 9 -15.91 44.65 -3.66
CA ALA A 9 -15.82 46.10 -3.53
C ALA A 9 -14.36 46.61 -3.50
N LEU A 10 -13.44 45.86 -2.89
CA LEU A 10 -12.01 46.19 -2.87
C LEU A 10 -11.39 46.08 -4.28
N LEU A 11 -11.78 45.05 -5.03
CA LEU A 11 -11.31 44.82 -6.40
C LEU A 11 -11.79 45.90 -7.39
N LEU A 12 -12.96 46.51 -7.14
CA LEU A 12 -13.48 47.62 -7.96
C LEU A 12 -12.78 48.97 -7.67
N MET A 13 -12.16 49.14 -6.49
CA MET A 13 -11.47 50.37 -6.12
C MET A 13 -10.07 50.48 -6.74
N GLU A 14 -9.35 49.37 -6.91
CA GLU A 14 -8.02 49.37 -7.52
C GLU A 14 -8.05 49.60 -9.04
N ILE A 15 -9.10 49.14 -9.73
CA ILE A 15 -9.23 49.28 -11.19
C ILE A 15 -9.49 50.74 -11.62
N SER A 16 -10.00 51.60 -10.72
CA SER A 16 -10.26 53.01 -11.02
C SER A 16 -9.04 53.94 -10.87
N CYS A 17 -7.92 53.47 -10.32
CA CYS A 17 -6.77 54.32 -9.97
C CYS A 17 -5.51 54.15 -10.84
N SER A 18 -5.46 53.25 -11.82
CA SER A 18 -4.30 53.15 -12.73
C SER A 18 -4.60 53.70 -14.13
N LYS A 19 -4.71 55.02 -14.24
CA LYS A 19 -4.50 55.73 -15.51
C LYS A 19 -3.09 56.30 -15.48
N GLU A 20 -2.11 55.51 -15.91
CA GLU A 20 -0.90 55.97 -16.60
C GLU A 20 -0.02 54.76 -16.92
N ASN A 21 0.50 54.77 -18.15
CA ASN A 21 1.44 53.81 -18.74
C ASN A 21 0.84 52.46 -19.19
N PHE A 22 0.48 52.38 -20.46
CA PHE A 22 1.14 51.50 -21.43
C PHE A 22 0.55 51.72 -22.84
N ASP A 23 1.25 52.52 -23.65
CA ASP A 23 1.08 52.51 -25.10
C ASP A 23 1.84 51.31 -25.69
N LYS A 24 1.24 50.68 -26.71
CA LYS A 24 1.73 49.56 -27.54
C LYS A 24 1.43 48.13 -27.07
N LYS A 25 0.14 47.76 -27.18
CA LYS A 25 -0.31 46.45 -27.74
C LYS A 25 -1.82 46.51 -28.01
N GLU A 26 -2.20 47.27 -29.03
CA GLU A 26 -3.59 47.38 -29.49
C GLU A 26 -3.86 46.30 -30.54
N ASP A 27 -4.38 45.14 -30.11
CA ASP A 27 -5.40 44.41 -30.90
C ASP A 27 -6.03 43.22 -30.14
N GLN A 28 -5.39 42.69 -29.09
CA GLN A 28 -5.93 41.53 -28.33
C GLN A 28 -6.63 41.90 -27.01
N THR A 29 -6.28 43.04 -26.40
CA THR A 29 -6.85 43.53 -25.14
C THR A 29 -8.25 44.16 -25.33
N SER A 30 -8.52 44.74 -26.50
CA SER A 30 -9.82 45.37 -26.82
C SER A 30 -10.96 44.35 -26.96
N LYS A 31 -10.66 43.16 -27.51
CA LYS A 31 -11.61 42.03 -27.60
C LYS A 31 -11.99 41.47 -26.23
N GLY A 32 -10.99 41.21 -25.36
CA GLY A 32 -11.25 40.68 -24.01
C GLY A 32 -12.06 41.65 -23.13
N VAL A 33 -11.81 42.95 -23.24
CA VAL A 33 -12.55 43.97 -22.47
C VAL A 33 -13.98 44.16 -23.01
N ALA A 34 -14.20 44.02 -24.32
CA ALA A 34 -15.54 44.08 -24.91
C ALA A 34 -16.41 42.86 -24.53
N GLU A 35 -15.82 41.67 -24.48
CA GLU A 35 -16.49 40.44 -24.03
C GLU A 35 -16.84 40.48 -22.53
N LEU A 36 -15.95 41.03 -21.69
CA LEU A 36 -16.21 41.21 -20.26
C LEU A 36 -17.39 42.17 -20.00
N LYS A 37 -17.45 43.29 -20.73
CA LYS A 37 -18.55 44.27 -20.62
C LYS A 37 -19.89 43.72 -21.14
N SER A 38 -19.85 42.79 -22.08
CA SER A 38 -21.03 42.06 -22.59
C SER A 38 -21.53 41.05 -21.57
N ALA A 39 -20.65 40.27 -20.92
CA ALA A 39 -21.02 39.27 -19.93
C ALA A 39 -21.62 39.87 -18.64
N ILE A 40 -21.19 41.07 -18.25
CA ILE A 40 -21.72 41.78 -17.08
C ILE A 40 -23.16 42.27 -17.29
N LYS A 41 -23.59 42.53 -18.54
CA LYS A 41 -24.94 43.04 -18.83
C LYS A 41 -26.04 41.97 -18.80
N THR A 42 -25.68 40.68 -18.80
CA THR A 42 -26.64 39.58 -18.73
C THR A 42 -26.02 38.41 -17.95
N PRO A 43 -26.39 38.18 -16.68
CA PRO A 43 -25.80 37.10 -15.89
C PRO A 43 -26.39 35.76 -16.36
N ASN A 44 -25.73 35.12 -17.33
CA ASN A 44 -25.93 33.71 -17.60
C ASN A 44 -24.75 32.94 -16.96
N LEU A 45 -25.05 32.13 -15.94
CA LEU A 45 -24.06 31.40 -15.15
C LEU A 45 -23.25 30.38 -15.99
N ASP A 46 -23.78 29.95 -17.14
CA ASP A 46 -23.12 28.96 -18.01
C ASP A 46 -21.96 29.53 -18.86
N SER A 47 -21.89 30.84 -19.07
CA SER A 47 -20.77 31.45 -19.80
C SER A 47 -19.54 31.69 -18.92
N ILE A 48 -19.73 31.82 -17.60
CA ILE A 48 -18.65 32.00 -16.61
C ILE A 48 -17.90 30.68 -16.38
N ALA A 49 -18.58 29.53 -16.49
CA ALA A 49 -17.98 28.21 -16.28
C ALA A 49 -17.07 27.73 -17.44
N ARG A 50 -17.10 28.40 -18.61
CA ARG A 50 -16.29 28.01 -19.79
C ARG A 50 -15.00 28.80 -19.97
N MET A 51 -14.69 29.72 -19.07
CA MET A 51 -13.39 30.40 -19.08
C MET A 51 -12.36 29.56 -18.32
N ASN A 52 -11.22 29.28 -18.97
CA ASN A 52 -10.05 28.63 -18.35
C ASN A 52 -9.56 29.46 -17.15
N ALA A 53 -10.13 29.23 -15.97
CA ALA A 53 -9.83 29.99 -14.76
C ALA A 53 -8.35 29.92 -14.35
N GLY A 54 -7.63 28.87 -14.79
CA GLY A 54 -6.20 28.72 -14.54
C GLY A 54 -5.35 29.84 -15.15
N ALA A 55 -5.61 30.23 -16.41
CA ALA A 55 -4.81 31.25 -17.09
C ALA A 55 -5.10 32.68 -16.59
N PHE A 56 -6.30 32.91 -16.04
CA PHE A 56 -6.67 34.21 -15.49
C PHE A 56 -6.16 34.40 -14.05
N LEU A 57 -6.16 33.35 -13.23
CA LEU A 57 -5.61 33.40 -11.88
C LEU A 57 -4.09 33.59 -11.88
N GLU A 58 -3.36 33.00 -12.84
CA GLU A 58 -1.90 33.19 -12.97
C GLU A 58 -1.47 34.58 -13.45
N SER A 59 -2.37 35.37 -14.04
CA SER A 59 -2.06 36.73 -14.49
C SER A 59 -2.35 37.82 -13.44
N ILE A 60 -2.96 37.47 -12.32
CA ILE A 60 -3.38 38.41 -11.26
C ILE A 60 -2.74 38.07 -9.91
N LEU A 61 -2.51 36.79 -9.63
CA LEU A 61 -1.90 36.37 -8.37
C LEU A 61 -0.38 36.45 -8.45
N THR A 62 0.23 36.99 -7.40
CA THR A 62 1.68 36.90 -7.23
C THR A 62 2.09 35.45 -7.01
N ALA A 63 3.34 35.10 -7.36
CA ALA A 63 3.88 33.76 -7.13
C ALA A 63 3.74 33.28 -5.67
N ARG A 64 3.72 34.22 -4.72
CA ARG A 64 3.53 33.95 -3.28
C ARG A 64 2.09 33.55 -2.92
N GLU A 65 1.10 34.10 -3.62
CA GLU A 65 -0.32 33.76 -3.40
C GLU A 65 -0.68 32.42 -4.04
N ILE A 66 -0.10 32.12 -5.21
CA ILE A 66 -0.18 30.80 -5.85
C ILE A 66 0.44 29.73 -4.92
N ASP A 67 1.62 30.00 -4.35
CA ASP A 67 2.26 29.13 -3.37
C ASP A 67 1.39 28.94 -2.10
N SER A 68 0.79 30.02 -1.58
CA SER A 68 -0.09 29.96 -0.39
C SER A 68 -1.38 29.17 -0.65
N LEU A 69 -1.98 29.31 -1.83
CA LEU A 69 -3.16 28.54 -2.23
C LEU A 69 -2.84 27.05 -2.45
N SER A 70 -1.67 26.76 -3.04
CA SER A 70 -1.22 25.37 -3.19
C SER A 70 -1.02 24.68 -1.84
N LYS A 71 -0.45 25.38 -0.86
CA LYS A 71 -0.27 24.92 0.52
C LYS A 71 -1.59 24.75 1.27
N MET A 72 -2.59 25.61 1.05
CA MET A 72 -3.92 25.42 1.65
C MET A 72 -4.63 24.20 1.08
N ARG A 73 -4.51 23.95 -0.24
CA ARG A 73 -5.13 22.80 -0.92
C ARG A 73 -4.56 21.46 -0.46
N THR A 74 -3.28 21.40 -0.12
CA THR A 74 -2.66 20.21 0.49
C THR A 74 -3.10 19.95 1.93
N THR A 75 -3.57 20.98 2.65
CA THR A 75 -3.88 20.85 4.09
C THR A 75 -5.33 20.38 4.34
N GLU A 76 -6.26 20.58 3.40
CA GLU A 76 -7.65 20.12 3.55
C GLU A 76 -7.85 18.64 3.13
N SER A 77 -6.92 18.05 2.37
CA SER A 77 -7.02 16.64 1.92
C SER A 77 -6.61 15.61 2.98
N SER A 78 -6.08 16.01 4.14
CA SER A 78 -5.50 15.08 5.13
C SER A 78 -6.38 14.82 6.35
N LYS A 79 -7.62 15.34 6.42
CA LYS A 79 -8.60 14.89 7.42
C LYS A 79 -9.37 13.68 6.89
N SER A 80 -8.65 12.57 6.72
CA SER A 80 -9.25 11.24 6.73
C SER A 80 -9.91 11.07 8.09
N SER A 81 -11.24 10.98 8.13
CA SER A 81 -11.91 10.32 9.25
C SER A 81 -11.30 8.93 9.32
N ALA A 82 -10.49 8.65 10.35
CA ALA A 82 -9.86 7.35 10.52
C ALA A 82 -10.99 6.31 10.59
N SER A 83 -11.21 5.62 9.47
CA SER A 83 -12.02 4.41 9.44
C SER A 83 -11.40 3.46 10.44
N ILE A 84 -12.19 3.05 11.44
CA ILE A 84 -11.75 2.01 12.35
C ILE A 84 -11.65 0.74 11.49
N ALA A 85 -10.45 0.20 11.37
CA ALA A 85 -10.24 -1.05 10.64
C ALA A 85 -11.16 -2.14 11.21
N SER A 86 -11.76 -2.93 10.33
CA SER A 86 -12.50 -4.11 10.72
C SER A 86 -11.54 -5.12 11.37
N GLU A 87 -12.07 -5.96 12.24
CA GLU A 87 -11.26 -6.96 12.95
C GLU A 87 -11.79 -8.38 12.76
N GLY A 88 -10.85 -9.33 12.69
CA GLY A 88 -11.12 -10.76 12.66
C GLY A 88 -11.22 -11.37 14.06
N PRO A 89 -11.51 -12.68 14.15
CA PRO A 89 -11.47 -13.41 15.41
C PRO A 89 -10.06 -13.40 16.02
N GLU A 90 -9.99 -13.44 17.34
CA GLU A 90 -8.77 -13.72 18.08
C GLU A 90 -8.57 -15.25 18.16
N TYR A 91 -7.33 -15.70 17.99
CA TYR A 91 -6.92 -17.10 18.06
C TYR A 91 -5.66 -17.24 18.89
N THR A 92 -5.47 -18.42 19.47
CA THR A 92 -4.35 -18.71 20.36
C THR A 92 -3.58 -19.93 19.93
N ASP A 93 -2.32 -20.02 20.38
CA ASP A 93 -1.57 -21.26 20.32
C ASP A 93 -2.16 -22.32 21.29
N TRP A 94 -1.61 -23.54 21.27
CA TRP A 94 -2.09 -24.64 22.13
C TRP A 94 -2.09 -24.30 23.63
N SER A 95 -1.21 -23.39 24.05
CA SER A 95 -1.08 -23.01 25.45
C SER A 95 -2.14 -22.01 25.90
N GLY A 96 -2.77 -21.30 24.96
CA GLY A 96 -3.69 -20.21 25.26
C GLY A 96 -3.01 -18.92 25.71
N LEU A 97 -1.67 -18.84 25.69
CA LEU A 97 -0.90 -17.70 26.21
C LEU A 97 -0.32 -16.80 25.12
N ILE A 98 -0.28 -17.28 23.87
CA ILE A 98 0.13 -16.48 22.72
C ILE A 98 -1.12 -16.23 21.88
N HIS A 99 -1.53 -14.97 21.79
CA HIS A 99 -2.75 -14.58 21.10
C HIS A 99 -2.43 -13.78 19.84
N LEU A 100 -3.16 -14.09 18.80
CA LEU A 100 -3.03 -13.49 17.49
C LEU A 100 -4.42 -13.00 17.06
N LYS A 101 -4.42 -11.87 16.37
CA LYS A 101 -5.63 -11.28 15.81
C LYS A 101 -5.25 -10.55 14.53
N TYR A 102 -6.18 -10.42 13.60
CA TYR A 102 -5.96 -9.61 12.41
C TYR A 102 -6.97 -8.46 12.30
N TRP A 103 -6.51 -7.39 11.67
CA TRP A 103 -7.29 -6.23 11.27
C TRP A 103 -7.24 -6.11 9.76
N TYR A 104 -8.30 -5.58 9.17
CA TYR A 104 -8.35 -5.37 7.74
C TYR A 104 -9.17 -4.15 7.36
N GLU A 105 -8.83 -3.58 6.21
CA GLU A 105 -9.56 -2.49 5.59
C GLU A 105 -9.46 -2.63 4.07
N THR A 106 -10.44 -2.07 3.37
CA THR A 106 -10.51 -2.09 1.91
C THR A 106 -10.52 -0.66 1.39
N THR A 107 -9.68 -0.36 0.40
CA THR A 107 -9.67 0.96 -0.24
C THR A 107 -10.95 1.22 -1.05
N ALA A 108 -11.20 2.49 -1.38
CA ALA A 108 -12.00 2.80 -2.55
C ALA A 108 -11.34 2.26 -3.84
N GLU A 109 -12.09 2.21 -4.92
CA GLU A 109 -11.57 1.80 -6.23
C GLU A 109 -10.51 2.79 -6.75
N GLY A 110 -9.43 2.25 -7.32
CA GLY A 110 -8.37 3.02 -7.95
C GLY A 110 -7.50 2.17 -8.88
N HIS A 111 -6.62 2.83 -9.65
CA HIS A 111 -5.65 2.14 -10.51
C HIS A 111 -4.42 1.66 -9.74
N THR A 112 -4.04 2.38 -8.69
CA THR A 112 -2.86 2.10 -7.85
C THR A 112 -3.16 2.25 -6.35
N PRO A 113 -4.23 1.60 -5.84
CA PRO A 113 -4.64 1.78 -4.44
C PRO A 113 -3.52 1.35 -3.49
N SER A 114 -3.41 2.09 -2.38
CA SER A 114 -2.45 1.85 -1.31
C SER A 114 -3.14 2.07 0.02
N LEU A 115 -2.82 1.24 1.01
CA LEU A 115 -3.45 1.29 2.32
C LEU A 115 -2.48 0.86 3.42
N SER A 116 -2.68 1.41 4.61
CA SER A 116 -1.96 1.06 5.84
C SER A 116 -2.98 0.67 6.89
N VAL A 117 -2.88 -0.54 7.43
CA VAL A 117 -3.79 -1.06 8.45
C VAL A 117 -3.03 -1.28 9.74
N SER A 118 -3.45 -0.62 10.81
CA SER A 118 -2.82 -0.76 12.13
C SER A 118 -3.38 -1.95 12.90
N VAL A 119 -2.53 -2.59 13.71
CA VAL A 119 -2.98 -3.53 14.74
C VAL A 119 -3.55 -2.76 15.94
N GLY A 120 -4.33 -3.45 16.79
CA GLY A 120 -4.83 -2.87 18.03
C GLY A 120 -3.70 -2.46 18.99
N ALA A 121 -3.96 -1.50 19.87
CA ALA A 121 -2.94 -0.94 20.79
C ALA A 121 -2.30 -1.99 21.71
N ASP A 122 -3.03 -3.07 22.03
CA ASP A 122 -2.56 -4.17 22.87
C ASP A 122 -1.72 -5.21 22.11
N TYR A 123 -1.42 -4.96 20.82
CA TYR A 123 -0.75 -5.91 19.93
C TYR A 123 0.49 -5.31 19.28
N VAL A 124 1.44 -6.19 18.93
CA VAL A 124 2.61 -5.86 18.10
C VAL A 124 2.48 -6.56 16.75
N LEU A 125 2.70 -5.84 15.65
CA LEU A 125 2.60 -6.39 14.30
C LEU A 125 3.65 -7.50 14.09
N VAL A 126 3.19 -8.68 13.67
CA VAL A 126 4.05 -9.83 13.33
C VAL A 126 3.96 -10.22 11.86
N GLY A 127 2.96 -9.72 11.13
CA GLY A 127 2.81 -10.03 9.71
C GLY A 127 1.57 -9.38 9.12
N GLY A 128 1.21 -9.83 7.92
CA GLY A 128 0.05 -9.34 7.22
C GLY A 128 -0.11 -9.97 5.85
N GLY A 129 -0.88 -9.30 5.01
CA GLY A 129 -1.20 -9.76 3.67
C GLY A 129 -2.06 -8.74 2.93
N ALA A 130 -2.39 -9.04 1.68
CA ALA A 130 -3.32 -8.24 0.90
C ALA A 130 -3.95 -9.07 -0.21
N TYR A 131 -5.07 -8.58 -0.75
CA TYR A 131 -5.63 -9.10 -1.99
C TYR A 131 -6.31 -7.99 -2.79
N THR A 132 -6.35 -8.16 -4.12
CA THR A 132 -7.02 -7.27 -5.05
C THR A 132 -8.41 -7.81 -5.42
N SER A 133 -9.40 -6.94 -5.63
CA SER A 133 -10.73 -7.38 -6.08
C SER A 133 -10.78 -7.91 -7.52
N ASN A 134 -9.65 -7.84 -8.24
CA ASN A 134 -9.55 -8.25 -9.63
C ASN A 134 -8.23 -8.99 -9.89
N ILE A 135 -8.31 -10.19 -10.45
CA ILE A 135 -7.15 -11.07 -10.75
C ILE A 135 -6.17 -10.52 -11.80
N ASN A 136 -6.49 -9.41 -12.47
CA ASN A 136 -5.61 -8.71 -13.39
C ASN A 136 -4.96 -7.47 -12.75
N CYS A 137 -5.10 -7.33 -11.44
CA CYS A 137 -4.45 -6.31 -10.63
C CYS A 137 -3.54 -7.00 -9.60
N PHE A 138 -2.32 -6.54 -9.49
CA PHE A 138 -1.23 -7.27 -8.86
C PHE A 138 -0.68 -6.54 -7.65
N ILE A 139 -0.25 -7.30 -6.66
CA ILE A 139 0.38 -6.75 -5.46
C ILE A 139 1.80 -6.30 -5.83
N THR A 140 2.14 -5.07 -5.47
CA THR A 140 3.48 -4.50 -5.65
C THR A 140 4.16 -4.19 -4.32
N LYS A 141 3.38 -4.15 -3.24
CA LYS A 141 3.86 -3.92 -1.88
C LYS A 141 3.00 -4.67 -0.88
N SER A 142 3.63 -5.31 0.09
CA SER A 142 3.02 -5.93 1.27
C SER A 142 4.10 -6.05 2.34
N MET A 143 4.16 -5.09 3.26
CA MET A 143 5.30 -4.94 4.18
C MET A 143 4.89 -4.37 5.55
N PRO A 144 5.70 -4.60 6.60
CA PRO A 144 5.52 -3.93 7.88
C PRO A 144 5.99 -2.46 7.83
N ASP A 145 5.33 -1.61 8.60
CA ASP A 145 5.81 -0.26 8.91
C ASP A 145 7.09 -0.29 9.78
N ALA A 146 7.69 0.88 10.01
CA ALA A 146 8.93 0.97 10.77
C ALA A 146 8.76 0.67 12.26
N MET A 147 7.56 0.89 12.80
CA MET A 147 7.30 0.76 14.23
C MET A 147 6.71 -0.60 14.59
N LEU A 148 6.43 -1.49 13.63
CA LEU A 148 5.70 -2.74 13.84
C LEU A 148 4.30 -2.50 14.43
N THR A 149 3.63 -1.46 13.94
CA THR A 149 2.25 -1.07 14.31
C THR A 149 1.27 -1.26 13.17
N ALA A 150 1.72 -1.32 11.92
CA ALA A 150 0.84 -1.36 10.77
C ALA A 150 1.40 -2.16 9.59
N TRP A 151 0.51 -2.81 8.85
CA TRP A 151 0.82 -3.44 7.58
C TRP A 151 0.47 -2.51 6.42
N ILE A 152 1.39 -2.36 5.47
CA ILE A 152 1.23 -1.46 4.32
C ILE A 152 1.24 -2.29 3.05
N ALA A 153 0.24 -2.12 2.21
CA ALA A 153 0.21 -2.73 0.89
C ALA A 153 -0.19 -1.74 -0.21
N LYS A 154 0.22 -2.06 -1.44
CA LYS A 154 -0.08 -1.34 -2.69
C LYS A 154 -0.31 -2.37 -3.79
N SER A 155 -1.22 -2.07 -4.69
CA SER A 155 -1.43 -2.83 -5.92
C SER A 155 -1.47 -1.92 -7.13
N LYS A 156 -1.46 -2.51 -8.32
CA LYS A 156 -1.66 -1.81 -9.59
C LYS A 156 -2.40 -2.69 -10.60
N ASP A 157 -3.07 -2.06 -11.54
CA ASP A 157 -3.42 -2.72 -12.80
C ASP A 157 -2.18 -2.87 -13.73
N HIS A 158 -2.33 -3.61 -14.82
CA HIS A 158 -1.24 -3.79 -15.78
C HIS A 158 -1.75 -3.81 -17.22
N ILE A 159 -1.19 -2.97 -18.09
CA ILE A 159 -1.55 -2.80 -19.52
C ILE A 159 -2.99 -2.32 -19.74
N THR A 160 -3.97 -3.06 -19.22
CA THR A 160 -5.38 -2.72 -19.24
C THR A 160 -5.69 -1.90 -18.01
N SER A 161 -6.29 -0.73 -18.23
CA SER A 161 -6.73 0.14 -17.14
C SER A 161 -7.94 -0.48 -16.45
N ILE A 162 -7.77 -0.86 -15.18
CA ILE A 162 -8.78 -1.55 -14.37
C ILE A 162 -8.82 -0.92 -12.99
N LEU A 163 -9.95 -0.27 -12.69
CA LEU A 163 -10.26 0.13 -11.33
C LEU A 163 -10.48 -1.12 -10.48
N HIS A 164 -9.82 -1.16 -9.32
CA HIS A 164 -9.97 -2.24 -8.36
C HIS A 164 -9.84 -1.70 -6.94
N THR A 165 -10.30 -2.48 -5.97
CA THR A 165 -10.03 -2.24 -4.56
C THR A 165 -8.88 -3.11 -4.09
N LEU A 166 -8.21 -2.65 -3.03
CA LEU A 166 -7.19 -3.40 -2.31
C LEU A 166 -7.67 -3.63 -0.89
N THR A 167 -7.75 -4.88 -0.46
CA THR A 167 -7.95 -5.23 0.94
C THR A 167 -6.62 -5.60 1.57
N VAL A 168 -6.29 -4.97 2.71
CA VAL A 168 -5.02 -5.14 3.41
C VAL A 168 -5.28 -5.73 4.79
N PHE A 169 -4.42 -6.66 5.21
CA PHE A 169 -4.51 -7.36 6.49
C PHE A 169 -3.26 -7.07 7.32
N ALA A 170 -3.45 -6.73 8.58
CA ALA A 170 -2.39 -6.65 9.58
C ALA A 170 -2.61 -7.71 10.64
N ILE A 171 -1.60 -8.53 10.94
CA ILE A 171 -1.65 -9.57 11.97
C ILE A 171 -0.81 -9.09 13.15
N GLY A 172 -1.44 -9.01 14.32
CA GLY A 172 -0.82 -8.62 15.57
C GLY A 172 -0.69 -9.80 16.53
N MET A 173 0.33 -9.77 17.37
CA MET A 173 0.59 -10.70 18.46
C MET A 173 0.59 -10.00 19.82
N LYS A 174 0.00 -10.65 20.82
CA LYS A 174 0.16 -10.34 22.25
C LYS A 174 0.53 -11.62 23.01
N ILE A 175 1.25 -11.46 24.11
CA ILE A 175 1.71 -12.56 24.96
C ILE A 175 1.25 -12.27 26.39
N ASP A 176 0.64 -13.26 27.05
CA ASP A 176 0.11 -13.08 28.40
C ASP A 176 1.19 -12.69 29.42
N GLY A 177 0.91 -11.63 30.18
CA GLY A 177 1.87 -11.05 31.14
C GLY A 177 2.98 -10.21 30.50
N VAL A 178 2.90 -9.94 29.19
CA VAL A 178 3.86 -9.11 28.46
C VAL A 178 3.17 -7.89 27.85
N THR A 179 3.62 -6.69 28.22
CA THR A 179 3.11 -5.45 27.62
C THR A 179 3.52 -5.32 26.15
N PRO A 180 2.74 -4.65 25.28
CA PRO A 180 3.11 -4.40 23.89
C PRO A 180 4.46 -3.71 23.73
N ASP A 181 4.78 -2.74 24.59
CA ASP A 181 6.07 -2.01 24.54
C ASP A 181 7.25 -2.92 24.83
N TYR A 182 7.14 -3.78 25.86
CA TYR A 182 8.15 -4.79 26.12
C TYR A 182 8.30 -5.74 24.92
N LEU A 183 7.21 -6.30 24.41
CA LEU A 183 7.27 -7.23 23.27
C LEU A 183 7.92 -6.57 22.05
N ARG A 184 7.53 -5.33 21.72
CA ARG A 184 8.11 -4.54 20.63
C ARG A 184 9.60 -4.28 20.84
N SER A 185 10.04 -4.04 22.08
CA SER A 185 11.48 -3.89 22.42
C SER A 185 12.30 -5.17 22.19
N LYS A 186 11.62 -6.33 22.08
CA LYS A 186 12.20 -7.64 21.78
C LYS A 186 12.04 -8.03 20.31
N MET A 187 11.51 -7.15 19.49
CA MET A 187 11.31 -7.36 18.08
C MET A 187 12.10 -6.36 17.26
N GLN A 188 12.53 -6.78 16.08
CA GLN A 188 13.21 -5.90 15.15
C GLN A 188 12.76 -6.17 13.72
N ARG A 189 12.54 -5.08 12.99
CA ARG A 189 12.40 -5.11 11.53
C ARG A 189 13.79 -5.01 10.89
N PHE A 190 14.12 -6.00 10.09
CA PHE A 190 15.30 -6.02 9.25
C PHE A 190 14.91 -5.85 7.79
N PHE A 191 15.85 -5.40 6.95
CA PHE A 191 15.63 -5.36 5.52
C PHE A 191 16.90 -5.44 4.69
N ALA A 192 16.76 -5.94 3.47
CA ALA A 192 17.75 -5.87 2.40
C ALA A 192 17.11 -5.21 1.17
N VAL A 193 17.94 -4.62 0.31
CA VAL A 193 17.51 -3.98 -0.94
C VAL A 193 18.35 -4.54 -2.08
N SER A 194 17.73 -4.85 -3.21
CA SER A 194 18.43 -5.25 -4.42
C SER A 194 19.05 -4.06 -5.17
N ASP A 195 19.89 -4.36 -6.15
CA ASP A 195 20.18 -3.43 -7.23
C ASP A 195 18.93 -3.14 -8.08
N LYS A 196 18.95 -2.04 -8.84
CA LYS A 196 17.89 -1.70 -9.80
C LYS A 196 18.09 -2.50 -11.09
N ILE A 197 17.36 -3.60 -11.26
CA ILE A 197 17.50 -4.53 -12.39
C ILE A 197 16.13 -5.06 -12.83
N ASN A 198 16.06 -5.71 -14.00
CA ASN A 198 14.89 -6.52 -14.37
C ASN A 198 14.82 -7.72 -13.44
N HIS A 199 13.60 -8.15 -13.10
CA HIS A 199 13.34 -9.27 -12.20
C HIS A 199 14.18 -9.24 -10.89
N PRO A 200 14.11 -8.16 -10.10
CA PRO A 200 15.00 -8.02 -8.94
C PRO A 200 14.66 -9.05 -7.86
N THR A 201 15.70 -9.51 -7.15
CA THR A 201 15.59 -10.40 -6.00
C THR A 201 16.32 -9.82 -4.80
N ALA A 202 15.79 -10.08 -3.61
CA ALA A 202 16.47 -9.75 -2.36
C ALA A 202 16.11 -10.78 -1.28
N ALA A 203 16.95 -10.87 -0.26
CA ALA A 203 16.68 -11.72 0.89
C ALA A 203 17.33 -11.13 2.14
N TYR A 204 16.70 -11.36 3.30
CA TYR A 204 17.30 -11.02 4.59
C TYR A 204 17.19 -12.18 5.57
N THR A 205 18.34 -12.63 6.10
CA THR A 205 18.42 -13.64 7.15
C THR A 205 18.48 -12.96 8.51
N VAL A 206 17.50 -13.24 9.39
CA VAL A 206 17.54 -12.67 10.75
C VAL A 206 18.75 -13.21 11.52
N PRO A 207 19.38 -12.41 12.41
CA PRO A 207 20.52 -12.88 13.20
C PRO A 207 20.16 -14.09 14.07
N GLY A 208 21.14 -14.92 14.43
CA GLY A 208 20.90 -16.20 15.13
C GLY A 208 20.26 -16.09 16.53
N ASN A 209 20.26 -14.91 17.14
CA ASN A 209 19.54 -14.62 18.38
C ASN A 209 18.09 -14.17 18.16
N TYR A 210 17.58 -14.22 16.92
CA TYR A 210 16.21 -13.92 16.54
C TYR A 210 15.54 -15.13 15.88
N LEU A 211 14.24 -15.26 16.10
CA LEU A 211 13.34 -16.16 15.36
C LEU A 211 12.59 -15.34 14.30
N LEU A 212 12.48 -15.88 13.08
CA LEU A 212 11.70 -15.25 12.01
C LEU A 212 10.20 -15.47 12.25
N VAL A 213 9.46 -14.40 12.56
CA VAL A 213 8.00 -14.46 12.79
C VAL A 213 7.19 -13.88 11.65
N GLY A 214 7.81 -13.11 10.76
CA GLY A 214 7.14 -12.53 9.60
C GLY A 214 8.10 -11.88 8.64
N GLY A 215 7.55 -11.34 7.57
CA GLY A 215 8.30 -10.58 6.59
C GLY A 215 7.41 -10.13 5.44
N GLY A 216 7.95 -9.33 4.55
CA GLY A 216 7.19 -8.74 3.45
C GLY A 216 8.09 -8.27 2.32
N ALA A 217 7.47 -7.70 1.31
CA ALA A 217 8.14 -7.25 0.10
C ALA A 217 7.64 -5.87 -0.33
N TRP A 218 8.52 -5.10 -0.95
CA TRP A 218 8.12 -3.92 -1.72
C TRP A 218 8.92 -3.88 -3.01
N ASP A 219 8.21 -4.13 -4.11
CA ASP A 219 8.73 -3.93 -5.45
C ASP A 219 8.62 -2.45 -5.80
N TYR A 220 9.74 -1.76 -5.66
CA TYR A 220 9.85 -0.32 -5.83
C TYR A 220 10.19 -0.01 -7.28
N TYR A 221 9.18 -0.07 -8.14
CA TYR A 221 9.20 0.59 -9.43
C TYR A 221 8.95 2.08 -9.18
N GLU A 222 9.78 2.95 -9.77
CA GLU A 222 9.65 4.39 -9.60
C GLU A 222 8.26 4.83 -10.09
N ASP A 223 7.59 5.76 -9.40
CA ASP A 223 6.25 6.26 -9.78
C ASP A 223 6.31 7.16 -11.05
N ASP A 224 7.31 6.97 -11.93
CA ASP A 224 7.63 7.79 -13.09
C ASP A 224 6.86 7.41 -14.38
N GLY A 225 5.86 6.52 -14.26
CA GLY A 225 5.00 6.11 -15.37
C GLY A 225 5.55 4.95 -16.19
N GLY A 226 6.53 4.21 -15.67
CA GLY A 226 6.95 2.91 -16.19
C GLY A 226 5.81 1.87 -16.24
N TYR A 227 6.07 0.73 -16.89
CA TYR A 227 5.10 -0.38 -16.97
C TYR A 227 4.82 -1.03 -15.61
N GLY A 228 5.71 -0.79 -14.64
CA GLY A 228 5.70 -1.31 -13.30
C GLY A 228 6.31 -2.70 -13.19
N ASN A 229 6.55 -3.06 -11.95
CA ASN A 229 7.12 -4.34 -11.54
C ASN A 229 6.20 -4.92 -10.45
N MET A 230 6.01 -6.24 -10.44
CA MET A 230 5.00 -6.91 -9.62
C MET A 230 5.60 -8.06 -8.84
N LEU A 231 5.07 -8.30 -7.64
CA LEU A 231 5.55 -9.38 -6.79
C LEU A 231 5.23 -10.74 -7.40
N VAL A 232 6.24 -11.59 -7.44
CA VAL A 232 6.12 -13.03 -7.72
C VAL A 232 6.56 -13.86 -6.52
N SER A 233 7.30 -13.27 -5.58
CA SER A 233 7.77 -13.97 -4.40
C SER A 233 7.84 -13.07 -3.17
N SER A 234 7.37 -13.57 -2.03
CA SER A 234 7.53 -13.02 -0.69
C SER A 234 7.25 -14.12 0.33
N HIS A 235 8.26 -14.84 0.78
CA HIS A 235 8.06 -16.05 1.61
C HIS A 235 9.25 -16.32 2.55
N PRO A 236 9.04 -17.18 3.57
CA PRO A 236 10.14 -17.63 4.42
C PRO A 236 10.99 -18.69 3.69
N SER A 237 12.25 -18.77 4.08
CA SER A 237 13.17 -19.86 3.77
C SER A 237 14.09 -20.04 4.98
N SER A 238 13.75 -20.98 5.86
CA SER A 238 14.38 -21.11 7.18
C SER A 238 14.27 -19.79 7.98
N SER A 239 15.38 -19.20 8.43
CA SER A 239 15.46 -17.89 9.10
C SER A 239 15.57 -16.69 8.14
N THR A 240 15.32 -16.90 6.84
CA THR A 240 15.43 -15.87 5.79
C THR A 240 14.06 -15.51 5.26
N TRP A 241 13.81 -14.22 5.00
CA TRP A 241 12.69 -13.80 4.13
C TRP A 241 13.22 -13.51 2.73
N TYR A 242 12.69 -14.20 1.71
CA TYR A 242 13.08 -14.05 0.31
C TYR A 242 11.97 -13.34 -0.48
N VAL A 243 12.37 -12.47 -1.41
CA VAL A 243 11.44 -11.73 -2.27
C VAL A 243 11.95 -11.65 -3.72
N GLU A 244 11.02 -11.59 -4.66
CA GLU A 244 11.29 -11.45 -6.09
C GLU A 244 10.18 -10.63 -6.76
N GLY A 245 10.61 -9.70 -7.62
CA GLY A 245 9.76 -8.90 -8.48
C GLY A 245 9.86 -9.36 -9.93
N LYS A 246 8.87 -9.04 -10.74
CA LYS A 246 8.88 -9.22 -12.19
C LYS A 246 8.26 -8.04 -12.94
N ASP A 247 9.00 -7.50 -13.90
CA ASP A 247 8.48 -6.69 -14.99
C ASP A 247 7.76 -7.61 -16.00
N HIS A 248 6.54 -7.24 -16.40
CA HIS A 248 5.71 -8.07 -17.26
C HIS A 248 5.65 -7.48 -18.67
N ARG A 249 6.22 -8.23 -19.64
CA ARG A 249 6.28 -7.96 -21.09
C ARG A 249 7.26 -6.88 -21.54
N ARG A 250 7.43 -5.81 -20.77
CA ARG A 250 8.36 -4.72 -21.06
C ARG A 250 9.28 -4.54 -19.88
N ALA A 251 10.58 -4.47 -20.17
CA ALA A 251 11.62 -4.20 -19.19
C ALA A 251 11.27 -2.94 -18.39
N ASP A 252 11.23 -3.08 -17.08
CA ASP A 252 11.09 -1.97 -16.15
C ASP A 252 11.92 -2.24 -14.89
N PRO A 253 13.25 -1.98 -14.97
CA PRO A 253 14.15 -2.25 -13.87
C PRO A 253 13.68 -1.56 -12.57
N SER A 254 13.50 -2.35 -11.51
CA SER A 254 13.08 -1.85 -10.19
C SER A 254 14.06 -2.31 -9.12
N LYS A 255 13.95 -1.70 -7.93
CA LYS A 255 14.56 -2.25 -6.71
C LYS A 255 13.51 -3.06 -5.97
N ILE A 256 13.90 -4.14 -5.32
CA ILE A 256 13.02 -4.83 -4.38
C ILE A 256 13.58 -4.79 -2.96
N TYR A 257 12.68 -4.56 -2.00
CA TYR A 257 12.99 -4.57 -0.58
C TYR A 257 12.48 -5.87 0.03
N ALA A 258 13.38 -6.66 0.61
CA ALA A 258 13.04 -7.80 1.46
C ALA A 258 12.93 -7.31 2.90
N TYR A 259 11.77 -7.49 3.54
CA TYR A 259 11.59 -7.19 4.97
C TYR A 259 11.50 -8.50 5.76
N ALA A 260 12.18 -8.57 6.89
CA ALA A 260 12.08 -9.67 7.85
C ALA A 260 11.74 -9.11 9.24
N ILE A 261 10.84 -9.77 9.96
CA ILE A 261 10.47 -9.45 11.34
C ILE A 261 11.05 -10.55 12.22
N GLY A 262 12.03 -10.16 13.04
CA GLY A 262 12.62 -11.03 14.05
C GLY A 262 12.05 -10.76 15.43
N ILE A 263 11.90 -11.80 16.24
CA ILE A 263 11.69 -11.73 17.69
C ILE A 263 12.87 -12.36 18.41
N GLU A 264 13.40 -11.72 19.44
CA GLU A 264 14.53 -12.26 20.22
C GLU A 264 14.20 -13.67 20.74
N ASN A 265 15.12 -14.61 20.57
CA ASN A 265 15.00 -15.98 21.07
C ASN A 265 15.33 -16.03 22.57
N ILE A 266 14.41 -15.53 23.38
CA ILE A 266 14.52 -15.44 24.84
C ILE A 266 13.31 -16.08 25.52
N SER A 267 13.42 -16.29 26.83
CA SER A 267 12.28 -16.69 27.66
C SER A 267 11.40 -15.48 28.00
N PHE A 268 10.13 -15.52 27.60
CA PHE A 268 9.13 -14.52 27.97
C PHE A 268 8.49 -14.85 29.34
N PRO A 269 8.12 -13.84 30.14
CA PRO A 269 7.35 -14.03 31.37
C PRO A 269 6.10 -14.91 31.13
N ASN A 270 5.83 -15.85 32.04
CA ASN A 270 4.68 -16.80 32.04
C ASN A 270 4.58 -17.78 30.86
N VAL A 271 5.20 -17.49 29.72
CA VAL A 271 5.18 -18.34 28.52
C VAL A 271 6.42 -19.21 28.40
N GLY A 272 7.60 -18.72 28.80
CA GLY A 272 8.86 -19.39 28.52
C GLY A 272 9.36 -19.06 27.11
N TYR A 273 10.04 -20.01 26.48
CA TYR A 273 10.48 -19.87 25.09
C TYR A 273 9.31 -20.06 24.12
N ILE A 274 9.42 -19.42 22.96
CA ILE A 274 8.52 -19.64 21.82
C ILE A 274 9.28 -20.39 20.72
N GLN A 275 8.53 -21.07 19.87
CA GLN A 275 9.05 -21.73 18.67
C GLN A 275 8.28 -21.24 17.45
N VAL A 276 8.99 -21.16 16.33
CA VAL A 276 8.44 -20.71 15.05
C VAL A 276 8.60 -21.78 13.98
N GLY A 277 7.80 -21.68 12.93
CA GLY A 277 7.97 -22.47 11.72
C GLY A 277 7.10 -21.95 10.60
N TYR A 278 6.92 -22.75 9.56
CA TYR A 278 5.92 -22.51 8.53
C TYR A 278 5.34 -23.82 8.01
N THR A 279 4.15 -23.75 7.42
CA THR A 279 3.64 -24.76 6.47
C THR A 279 3.68 -24.19 5.06
N ALA A 280 3.80 -25.07 4.07
CA ALA A 280 3.79 -24.71 2.66
C ALA A 280 2.90 -25.68 1.88
N GLU A 281 2.10 -25.17 0.95
CA GLU A 281 1.21 -25.97 0.10
C GLU A 281 1.46 -25.67 -1.37
N TYR A 282 1.58 -26.72 -2.18
CA TYR A 282 1.90 -26.65 -3.61
C TYR A 282 0.64 -26.60 -4.47
N ALA A 283 0.66 -25.79 -5.52
CA ALA A 283 -0.29 -25.89 -6.62
C ALA A 283 0.39 -25.65 -7.97
N SER A 284 -0.22 -26.13 -9.05
CA SER A 284 0.23 -25.86 -10.42
C SER A 284 -0.94 -25.58 -11.35
N THR A 285 -0.66 -24.92 -12.47
CA THR A 285 -1.63 -24.69 -13.54
C THR A 285 -0.96 -24.62 -14.91
N ASN A 286 -1.73 -24.93 -15.95
CA ASN A 286 -1.34 -24.75 -17.36
C ASN A 286 -1.65 -23.34 -17.89
N GLY A 287 -2.28 -22.48 -17.09
CA GLY A 287 -2.67 -21.11 -17.47
C GLY A 287 -3.78 -20.54 -16.58
N GLY A 288 -4.14 -19.29 -16.81
CA GLY A 288 -5.18 -18.57 -16.07
C GLY A 288 -4.80 -18.34 -14.61
N VAL A 289 -5.73 -18.63 -13.71
CA VAL A 289 -5.57 -18.45 -12.26
C VAL A 289 -5.06 -19.73 -11.61
N CYS A 290 -4.17 -19.60 -10.62
CA CYS A 290 -3.73 -20.70 -9.76
C CYS A 290 -4.00 -20.35 -8.30
N PHE A 291 -4.53 -21.31 -7.53
CA PHE A 291 -4.89 -21.15 -6.13
C PHE A 291 -4.14 -22.19 -5.29
N ALA A 292 -3.58 -21.78 -4.16
CA ALA A 292 -3.01 -22.64 -3.14
C ALA A 292 -3.43 -22.17 -1.75
N GLU A 293 -3.60 -23.11 -0.82
CA GLU A 293 -3.98 -22.84 0.57
C GLU A 293 -3.04 -23.57 1.53
N ALA A 294 -2.25 -22.83 2.30
CA ALA A 294 -1.42 -23.41 3.35
C ALA A 294 -2.19 -23.41 4.68
N SER A 295 -2.67 -24.57 5.11
CA SER A 295 -3.39 -24.70 6.39
C SER A 295 -2.45 -24.74 7.60
N MET A 296 -2.98 -24.29 8.73
CA MET A 296 -2.29 -24.28 10.02
C MET A 296 -2.51 -25.57 10.80
N PRO A 297 -1.45 -26.26 11.26
CA PRO A 297 -1.62 -27.41 12.14
C PRO A 297 -2.17 -27.02 13.50
N THR A 298 -2.94 -27.93 14.09
CA THR A 298 -3.53 -27.76 15.42
C THR A 298 -2.48 -27.35 16.45
N GLY A 299 -2.80 -26.34 17.26
CA GLY A 299 -1.95 -25.84 18.33
C GLY A 299 -0.97 -24.73 17.94
N TRP A 300 -0.88 -24.40 16.65
CA TRP A 300 -0.10 -23.28 16.16
C TRP A 300 -0.98 -22.07 15.84
N ALA A 301 -0.44 -20.87 16.03
CA ALA A 301 -1.08 -19.63 15.62
C ALA A 301 -0.36 -19.01 14.40
N LEU A 302 -1.13 -18.53 13.42
CA LEU A 302 -0.63 -17.86 12.21
C LEU A 302 -0.02 -16.49 12.55
N THR A 303 1.19 -16.23 12.06
CA THR A 303 1.86 -14.93 12.23
C THR A 303 1.96 -14.13 10.94
N CYS A 304 2.20 -14.77 9.79
CA CYS A 304 2.42 -14.06 8.53
C CYS A 304 2.06 -14.92 7.31
N CYS A 305 1.57 -14.24 6.27
CA CYS A 305 1.32 -14.84 4.96
C CYS A 305 2.58 -14.76 4.09
N GLY A 306 2.81 -15.78 3.26
CA GLY A 306 3.83 -15.76 2.23
C GLY A 306 3.39 -16.49 0.97
N GLY A 307 4.10 -16.24 -0.12
CA GLY A 307 3.80 -16.83 -1.41
C GLY A 307 5.03 -16.87 -2.32
N TRP A 308 5.13 -17.93 -3.13
CA TRP A 308 6.11 -18.06 -4.19
C TRP A 308 5.41 -18.51 -5.46
N VAL A 309 5.53 -17.73 -6.52
CA VAL A 309 4.95 -18.02 -7.83
C VAL A 309 6.07 -18.21 -8.84
N HIS A 310 6.09 -19.38 -9.47
CA HIS A 310 6.94 -19.69 -10.60
C HIS A 310 6.16 -19.51 -11.91
N TYR A 311 6.87 -19.10 -12.95
CA TYR A 311 6.36 -18.89 -14.29
C TYR A 311 7.37 -19.41 -15.33
N ASN A 312 6.88 -19.86 -16.49
CA ASN A 312 7.74 -20.45 -17.52
C ASN A 312 8.12 -19.46 -18.63
N THR A 313 7.24 -18.47 -18.91
CA THR A 313 7.39 -17.57 -20.06
C THR A 313 7.06 -16.12 -19.67
N TYR A 314 5.86 -15.63 -19.98
CA TYR A 314 5.49 -14.23 -19.84
C TYR A 314 5.38 -13.77 -18.38
N GLY A 315 5.08 -14.67 -17.47
CA GLY A 315 4.97 -14.38 -16.05
C GLY A 315 3.61 -14.75 -15.47
N ARG A 316 3.66 -15.10 -14.19
CA ARG A 316 2.52 -15.21 -13.30
C ARG A 316 2.83 -14.35 -12.09
N MET A 317 1.90 -13.51 -11.65
CA MET A 317 2.12 -12.56 -10.56
C MET A 317 1.09 -12.75 -9.45
N ILE A 318 1.45 -12.34 -8.24
CA ILE A 318 0.61 -12.46 -7.05
C ILE A 318 -0.54 -11.44 -7.10
N THR A 319 -1.76 -11.92 -6.93
CA THR A 319 -2.98 -11.10 -6.83
C THR A 319 -3.59 -11.17 -5.42
N ILE A 320 -3.39 -12.29 -4.73
CA ILE A 320 -3.92 -12.57 -3.39
C ILE A 320 -2.82 -13.24 -2.56
N MET A 321 -2.55 -12.71 -1.38
CA MET A 321 -1.70 -13.31 -0.36
C MET A 321 -2.19 -12.84 1.02
N ASN A 322 -3.14 -13.56 1.62
CA ASN A 322 -3.85 -13.11 2.82
C ASN A 322 -4.27 -14.28 3.74
N PRO A 323 -4.57 -14.01 5.03
CA PRO A 323 -5.14 -15.03 5.90
C PRO A 323 -6.60 -15.33 5.51
N ASN A 324 -7.06 -16.56 5.70
CA ASN A 324 -8.49 -16.86 5.58
C ASN A 324 -9.31 -16.19 6.70
N SER A 325 -10.64 -16.24 6.62
CA SER A 325 -11.53 -15.57 7.58
C SER A 325 -11.40 -16.04 9.03
N ASN A 326 -10.79 -17.20 9.25
CA ASN A 326 -10.57 -17.75 10.59
C ASN A 326 -9.09 -17.64 11.01
N ALA A 327 -8.23 -17.07 10.16
CA ALA A 327 -6.77 -17.06 10.28
C ALA A 327 -6.14 -18.45 10.56
N LEU A 328 -6.76 -19.50 10.03
CA LEU A 328 -6.27 -20.88 10.12
C LEU A 328 -5.60 -21.35 8.83
N SER A 329 -5.53 -20.50 7.81
CA SER A 329 -4.78 -20.78 6.59
C SER A 329 -4.39 -19.49 5.88
N VAL A 330 -3.46 -19.63 4.94
CA VAL A 330 -3.04 -18.57 4.02
C VAL A 330 -3.49 -18.93 2.61
N PHE A 331 -4.19 -18.02 1.95
CA PHE A 331 -4.53 -18.12 0.54
C PHE A 331 -3.46 -17.42 -0.30
N LEU A 332 -3.02 -18.11 -1.36
CA LEU A 332 -2.22 -17.54 -2.42
C LEU A 332 -2.96 -17.70 -3.75
N VAL A 333 -3.10 -16.60 -4.49
CA VAL A 333 -3.58 -16.63 -5.87
C VAL A 333 -2.59 -15.92 -6.78
N SER A 334 -2.31 -16.57 -7.91
CA SER A 334 -1.56 -15.97 -9.03
C SER A 334 -2.38 -15.98 -10.31
N SER A 335 -2.07 -15.04 -11.19
CA SER A 335 -2.67 -14.92 -12.53
C SER A 335 -1.57 -14.65 -13.56
N ASP A 336 -1.75 -15.17 -14.78
CA ASP A 336 -0.90 -14.92 -15.96
C ASP A 336 -1.36 -13.70 -16.80
N HIS A 337 -2.31 -12.93 -16.27
CA HIS A 337 -2.80 -11.71 -16.90
C HIS A 337 -3.44 -11.98 -18.29
N THR A 338 -3.07 -11.24 -19.34
CA THR A 338 -3.57 -11.41 -20.71
C THR A 338 -2.77 -12.40 -21.55
N TYR A 339 -1.67 -12.94 -21.01
CA TYR A 339 -0.77 -13.83 -21.75
C TYR A 339 -0.64 -15.15 -21.02
N GLN A 340 -1.26 -16.19 -21.57
CA GLN A 340 -1.27 -17.49 -20.94
C GLN A 340 0.15 -17.96 -20.57
N ASP A 341 0.34 -18.36 -19.32
CA ASP A 341 1.59 -18.93 -18.83
C ASP A 341 1.33 -20.03 -17.81
N SER A 342 2.02 -21.14 -18.01
CA SER A 342 2.00 -22.26 -17.07
C SER A 342 2.99 -22.01 -15.94
N GLY A 343 2.76 -22.67 -14.80
CA GLY A 343 3.64 -22.51 -13.66
C GLY A 343 3.14 -23.27 -12.44
N TRP A 344 3.83 -23.02 -11.34
CA TRP A 344 3.51 -23.57 -10.04
C TRP A 344 3.67 -22.52 -8.97
N GLN A 345 3.11 -22.75 -7.80
CA GLN A 345 3.21 -21.84 -6.68
C GLN A 345 3.22 -22.59 -5.35
N TYR A 346 3.73 -21.92 -4.32
CA TYR A 346 3.63 -22.34 -2.93
C TYR A 346 2.98 -21.24 -2.10
N ALA A 347 1.86 -21.55 -1.43
CA ALA A 347 1.37 -20.73 -0.32
C ALA A 347 2.20 -21.04 0.93
N PHE A 348 2.52 -20.04 1.75
CA PHE A 348 3.24 -20.21 3.01
C PHE A 348 2.47 -19.59 4.18
N ALA A 349 2.35 -20.34 5.27
CA ALA A 349 1.78 -19.86 6.53
C ALA A 349 2.85 -19.92 7.63
N LEU A 350 3.41 -18.77 8.03
CA LEU A 350 4.31 -18.70 9.18
C LEU A 350 3.52 -18.83 10.46
N ARG A 351 4.15 -19.44 11.46
CA ARG A 351 3.47 -19.85 12.67
C ARG A 351 4.33 -19.73 13.91
N VAL A 352 3.67 -19.53 15.03
CA VAL A 352 4.27 -19.49 16.37
C VAL A 352 3.48 -20.35 17.34
N GLN A 353 4.16 -20.90 18.33
CA GLN A 353 3.55 -21.48 19.52
C GLN A 353 4.54 -21.42 20.70
N LYS A 354 4.04 -21.66 21.91
CA LYS A 354 4.89 -21.91 23.08
C LYS A 354 5.74 -23.15 22.86
N ALA A 355 7.02 -23.09 23.25
CA ALA A 355 7.90 -24.24 23.27
C ALA A 355 7.43 -25.24 24.35
N GLN A 356 7.51 -26.54 24.05
CA GLN A 356 7.09 -27.60 24.98
C GLN A 356 8.04 -27.74 26.16
#